data_AF-A0A382NXH8-F1
#
_entry.id   AF-A0A382NXH8-F1
#
_cell.length_a   1.000
_cell.length_b   1.000
_cell.length_c   1.000
_cell.angle_alpha   90.00
_cell.angle_beta   90.00
_cell.angle_gamma   90.00
#
_symmetry.space_group_name_H-M   'P 1'
#
loop_
_entity.id
_entity.type
_entity.pdbx_description
1 polymer ?
#
loop_
_entity_poly.entity_id
_entity_poly.type
_entity_poly.pdbx_seq_one_letter_code
_entity_poly.pdbx_strand_id
1 'polypeptide(L)' 'FAFFFFLPFSEHLKYINEDKKVESALHLEAAMLLYDKVHPLMVQDRLNAFLARKDRFVDE' A
#
# COMPACT_ATOMS: atom_id res chain seq x y z
N PHE A 1 -13.24 18.17 27.48
CA PHE A 1 -11.78 18.09 27.38
C PHE A 1 -11.28 16.80 26.70
N ALA A 2 -11.65 15.61 27.17
CA ALA A 2 -11.20 14.34 26.57
C ALA A 2 -11.52 14.19 25.05
N PHE A 3 -12.72 14.56 24.62
CA PHE A 3 -13.12 14.49 23.21
C PHE A 3 -12.25 15.30 22.24
N PHE A 4 -11.59 16.36 22.72
CA PHE A 4 -10.78 17.22 21.83
C PHE A 4 -9.42 16.60 21.49
N PHE A 5 -8.90 15.72 22.35
CA PHE A 5 -7.62 15.05 22.14
C PHE A 5 -7.78 13.63 21.61
N PHE A 6 -8.64 12.83 22.23
CA PHE A 6 -8.73 11.41 21.89
C PHE A 6 -9.42 11.14 20.55
N LEU A 7 -10.39 11.97 20.16
CA LEU A 7 -11.11 11.78 18.90
C LEU A 7 -10.20 12.00 17.68
N PRO A 8 -9.51 13.15 17.51
CA PRO A 8 -8.61 13.34 16.38
C PRO A 8 -7.41 12.40 16.41
N PHE A 9 -6.94 11.99 17.60
CA PHE A 9 -5.84 11.03 17.72
C PHE A 9 -6.27 9.63 17.28
N SER A 10 -7.49 9.21 17.59
CA SER A 10 -8.05 7.93 17.14
C SER A 10 -8.24 7.90 15.62
N GLU A 11 -8.71 9.01 15.02
CA GLU A 11 -8.82 9.14 13.56
C GLU A 11 -7.45 9.12 12.90
N HIS A 12 -6.47 9.83 13.47
CA HIS A 12 -5.11 9.84 12.96
C HIS A 12 -4.45 8.45 13.00
N LEU A 13 -4.61 7.71 14.11
CA LEU A 13 -4.12 6.34 14.22
C LEU A 13 -4.82 5.39 13.25
N LYS A 14 -6.12 5.60 13.00
CA LYS A 14 -6.87 4.82 12.01
C LYS A 14 -6.34 5.08 10.60
N TYR A 15 -6.06 6.32 10.26
CA TYR A 15 -5.47 6.72 8.97
C TYR A 15 -4.10 6.07 8.74
N ILE A 16 -3.20 6.12 9.72
CA ILE A 16 -1.89 5.45 9.66
C ILE A 16 -2.04 3.94 9.46
N ASN A 17 -3.07 3.33 10.07
CA ASN A 17 -3.29 1.90 9.95
C ASN A 17 -3.88 1.50 8.58
N GLU A 18 -4.60 2.38 7.92
CA GLU A 18 -5.08 2.15 6.55
C GLU A 18 -3.91 2.14 5.57
N ASP A 19 -2.97 3.07 5.68
CA ASP A 19 -1.76 3.10 4.83
C ASP A 19 -0.92 1.82 4.99
N LYS A 20 -0.68 1.39 6.24
CA LYS A 20 0.07 0.16 6.53
C LYS A 20 -0.59 -1.12 6.00
N LYS A 21 -1.92 -1.14 5.92
CA LYS A 21 -2.64 -2.29 5.34
C LYS A 21 -2.43 -2.38 3.83
N VAL A 22 -2.37 -1.24 3.15
CA VAL A 22 -2.08 -1.19 1.72
C VAL A 22 -0.65 -1.64 1.45
N GLU A 23 0.32 -1.15 2.22
CA GLU A 23 1.72 -1.61 2.14
C GLU A 23 1.86 -3.11 2.40
N SER A 24 1.19 -3.63 3.43
CA SER A 24 1.23 -5.06 3.74
C SER A 24 0.61 -5.93 2.64
N ALA A 25 -0.47 -5.48 2.00
CA ALA A 25 -1.07 -6.18 0.87
C ALA A 25 -0.14 -6.18 -0.36
N LEU A 26 0.50 -5.04 -0.63
CA LEU A 26 1.49 -4.90 -1.70
C LEU A 26 2.67 -5.86 -1.50
N HIS A 27 3.22 -5.94 -0.29
CA HIS A 27 4.32 -6.84 0.02
C HIS A 27 3.95 -8.32 -0.12
N LEU A 28 2.71 -8.68 0.25
CA LEU A 28 2.22 -10.06 0.12
C LEU A 28 2.10 -10.46 -1.35
N GLU A 29 1.49 -9.61 -2.18
CA GLU A 29 1.37 -9.84 -3.62
C GLU A 29 2.75 -9.91 -4.29
N ALA A 30 3.69 -9.03 -3.90
CA ALA A 30 5.07 -9.09 -4.40
C ALA A 30 5.76 -10.41 -4.04
N ALA A 31 5.60 -10.89 -2.80
CA ALA A 31 6.17 -12.17 -2.37
C ALA A 31 5.56 -13.36 -3.12
N MET A 32 4.26 -13.33 -3.40
CA MET A 32 3.57 -14.38 -4.16
C MET A 32 4.00 -14.39 -5.63
N LEU A 33 4.14 -13.23 -6.27
CA LEU A 33 4.63 -13.10 -7.65
C LEU A 33 6.08 -13.54 -7.82
N LEU A 34 6.93 -13.31 -6.80
CA LEU A 34 8.30 -13.83 -6.76
C LEU A 34 8.33 -15.35 -6.65
N TYR A 35 7.44 -15.95 -5.84
CA TYR A 35 7.32 -17.39 -5.72
C TYR A 35 6.90 -18.05 -7.04
N ASP A 36 5.95 -17.44 -7.76
CA ASP A 36 5.45 -17.93 -9.05
C ASP A 36 6.44 -17.73 -10.23
N LYS A 37 7.64 -17.18 -9.97
CA LYS A 37 8.70 -16.92 -10.97
C LYS A 37 8.20 -16.12 -12.17
N VAL A 38 7.29 -15.17 -11.93
CA VAL A 38 6.73 -14.31 -12.97
C VAL A 38 7.79 -13.35 -13.52
N HIS A 39 7.75 -13.07 -14.83
CA HIS A 39 8.69 -12.16 -15.48
C HIS A 39 8.68 -10.78 -14.79
N PRO A 40 9.83 -10.15 -14.50
CA PRO A 40 9.92 -8.92 -13.72
C PRO A 40 9.04 -7.77 -14.22
N LEU A 41 8.88 -7.66 -15.55
CA LEU A 41 7.99 -6.67 -16.17
C LEU A 41 6.51 -6.83 -15.74
N MET A 42 6.03 -8.06 -15.71
CA MET A 42 4.66 -8.38 -15.31
C MET A 42 4.44 -8.19 -13.80
N VAL A 43 5.51 -8.32 -13.01
CA VAL A 43 5.48 -8.03 -11.56
C VAL A 43 5.36 -6.52 -11.33
N GLN A 44 6.09 -5.71 -12.09
CA GLN A 44 5.99 -4.25 -12.03
C GLN A 44 4.59 -3.76 -12.39
N ASP A 45 3.99 -4.27 -13.48
CA ASP A 45 2.64 -3.90 -13.89
C ASP A 45 1.57 -4.23 -12.83
N ARG A 46 1.67 -5.42 -12.22
CA ARG A 46 0.73 -5.84 -11.17
C ARG A 46 0.90 -5.05 -9.88
N LEU A 47 2.14 -4.76 -9.48
CA LEU A 47 2.42 -3.95 -8.29
C LEU A 47 2.05 -2.48 -8.51
N ASN A 48 2.18 -1.96 -9.74
CA ASN A 48 1.71 -0.62 -10.13
C ASN A 48 0.19 -0.45 -10.00
N ALA A 49 -0.60 -1.53 -10.07
CA ALA A 49 -2.06 -1.47 -9.87
C ALA A 49 -2.46 -1.20 -8.41
N PHE A 50 -1.60 -1.57 -7.45
CA PHE A 50 -1.82 -1.33 -6.02
C PHE A 50 -1.34 0.05 -5.56
N LEU A 51 -0.51 0.73 -6.36
CA LEU A 51 0.01 2.06 -6.08
C LEU A 51 -1.01 3.15 -6.47
N ALA A 52 -1.11 4.18 -5.63
CA ALA A 52 -1.92 5.37 -5.91
C ALA A 52 -1.42 6.04 -7.21
N ARG A 53 -2.32 6.70 -7.95
CA ARG A 53 -2.04 7.29 -9.28
C ARG A 53 -0.83 8.23 -9.31
N LYS A 54 -0.48 8.81 -8.17
CA LYS A 54 0.66 9.72 -8.00
C LYS A 54 2.02 9.00 -7.93
N ASP A 55 2.04 7.76 -7.46
CA ASP A 55 3.26 6.98 -7.21
C ASP A 55 3.45 5.83 -8.21
N ARG A 56 2.61 5.77 -9.25
CA ARG A 56 2.80 4.84 -10.36
C ARG A 56 4.07 5.22 -11.12
N PHE A 57 4.95 4.25 -11.33
CA PHE A 57 6.03 4.40 -12.30
C PHE A 57 5.41 4.52 -13.69
N VAL A 58 5.56 5.68 -14.31
CA VAL A 58 5.25 5.90 -15.72
C VAL A 58 6.54 5.61 -16.46
N ASP A 59 6.55 4.52 -17.24
CA ASP A 59 7.60 4.34 -18.24
C ASP A 59 7.48 5.49 -19.25
N GLU A 60 8.51 6.34 -19.28
CA GLU A 60 8.70 7.41 -20.26
C GLU A 60 9.09 6.85 -21.64
#